data_AF-A0A368G6R8-F1
#
_entry.id   AF-A0A368G6R8-F1
#
_cell.length_a   1.000
_cell.length_b   1.000
_cell.length_c   1.000
_cell.angle_alpha   90.00
_cell.angle_beta   90.00
_cell.angle_gamma   90.00
#
_symmetry.space_group_name_H-M   'P 1'
#
loop_
_entity.id
_entity.type
_entity.pdbx_description
1 polymer ?
#
loop_
_entity_poly.entity_id
_entity_poly.type
_entity_poly.pdbx_seq_one_letter_code
_entity_poly.pdbx_strand_id
1 'polypeptide(L)'
;MISNMEDKDQERVEWLKKGRQHALDAHDLNSTSVPILKILCSTTGRLAEESGIRDKINLGFEFKTYLDRAVALQPSSFELLHMRGRFTYQVANLSFLERLAARAIGTLPQVSLEAALNDLLDAEQLRPGVTENKLYIGRVLHAKGNYTEARRWLTEAASATCDDDESVEREHIAAARNLLLNRVYQR
;
A
#
# COMPACT_ATOMS: atom_id res chain seq x y z
N MET A 1 18.46 -20.26 -11.94
CA MET A 1 18.16 -18.87 -11.52
C MET A 1 16.71 -18.71 -11.07
N ILE A 2 15.71 -19.27 -11.77
CA ILE A 2 14.29 -19.18 -11.40
C ILE A 2 13.97 -19.89 -10.06
N SER A 3 14.50 -21.10 -9.81
CA SER A 3 14.21 -21.82 -8.54
C SER A 3 14.72 -21.08 -7.30
N ASN A 4 15.90 -20.44 -7.37
CA ASN A 4 16.45 -19.67 -6.25
C ASN A 4 15.67 -18.38 -5.94
N MET A 5 14.85 -17.86 -6.87
CA MET A 5 14.00 -16.69 -6.63
C MET A 5 12.68 -17.12 -5.99
N GLU A 6 12.06 -18.19 -6.50
CA GLU A 6 10.84 -18.76 -5.93
C GLU A 6 11.05 -19.23 -4.47
N ASP A 7 12.19 -19.85 -4.17
CA ASP A 7 12.53 -20.30 -2.82
C ASP A 7 12.70 -19.11 -1.84
N LYS A 8 13.32 -18.01 -2.30
CA LYS A 8 13.49 -16.78 -1.51
C LYS A 8 12.17 -16.06 -1.26
N ASP A 9 11.28 -16.05 -2.25
CA ASP A 9 9.96 -15.43 -2.13
C ASP A 9 9.09 -16.22 -1.15
N GLN A 10 9.16 -17.55 -1.17
CA GLN A 10 8.47 -18.40 -0.21
C GLN A 10 8.99 -18.20 1.22
N GLU A 11 10.31 -18.10 1.39
CA GLU A 11 10.92 -17.83 2.70
C GLU A 11 10.48 -16.46 3.25
N ARG A 12 10.44 -15.43 2.40
CA ARG A 12 9.98 -14.09 2.77
C ARG A 12 8.54 -14.12 3.28
N VAL A 13 7.64 -14.83 2.59
CA VAL A 13 6.24 -14.96 3.00
C VAL A 13 6.12 -15.68 4.34
N GLU A 14 6.92 -16.72 4.60
CA GLU A 14 6.92 -17.41 5.89
C GLU A 14 7.41 -16.53 7.04
N TRP A 15 8.48 -15.74 6.83
CA TRP A 15 8.92 -14.74 7.81
C TRP A 15 7.86 -13.67 8.07
N LEU A 16 7.16 -13.24 7.02
CA LEU A 16 6.08 -12.27 7.14
C LEU A 16 4.90 -12.82 7.95
N LYS A 17 4.52 -14.10 7.75
CA LYS A 17 3.50 -14.79 8.56
C LYS A 17 3.90 -14.88 10.04
N LYS A 18 5.15 -15.25 10.33
CA LYS A 18 5.68 -15.30 11.70
C LYS A 18 5.67 -13.92 12.35
N GLY A 19 6.12 -12.88 11.63
CA GLY A 19 6.09 -11.50 12.09
C GLY A 19 4.67 -11.02 12.42
N ARG A 20 3.69 -11.35 11.55
CA ARG A 20 2.28 -11.06 11.82
C ARG A 20 1.78 -11.80 13.06
N GLN A 21 2.12 -13.08 13.23
CA GLN A 21 1.68 -13.84 14.40
C GLN A 21 2.16 -13.20 15.71
N HIS A 22 3.44 -12.83 15.79
CA HIS A 22 3.96 -12.13 16.97
C HIS A 22 3.28 -10.77 17.20
N ALA A 23 2.93 -10.05 16.13
CA ALA A 23 2.19 -8.81 16.24
C ALA A 23 0.75 -9.02 16.74
N LEU A 24 0.11 -10.14 16.36
CA LEU A 24 -1.21 -10.53 16.88
C LEU A 24 -1.13 -10.88 18.37
N ASP A 25 -0.17 -11.72 18.76
CA ASP A 25 0.04 -12.10 20.17
C ASP A 25 0.28 -10.85 21.04
N ALA A 26 1.07 -9.89 20.54
CA ALA A 26 1.32 -8.62 21.23
C ALA A 26 0.07 -7.73 21.27
N HIS A 27 -0.78 -7.77 20.24
CA HIS A 27 -2.04 -7.03 20.19
C HIS A 27 -3.06 -7.55 21.20
N ASP A 28 -3.10 -8.86 21.44
CA ASP A 28 -3.96 -9.46 22.46
C ASP A 28 -3.59 -8.98 23.87
N LEU A 29 -2.29 -8.73 24.10
CA LEU A 29 -1.79 -8.17 25.37
C LEU A 29 -2.03 -6.65 25.49
N ASN A 30 -1.90 -5.90 24.39
CA ASN A 30 -2.13 -4.46 24.38
C ASN A 30 -2.74 -4.00 23.05
N SER A 31 -4.07 -4.06 22.99
CA SER A 31 -4.80 -3.82 21.75
C SER A 31 -4.85 -2.34 21.33
N THR A 32 -4.46 -1.41 22.21
CA THR A 32 -4.41 0.04 21.91
C THR A 32 -3.02 0.55 21.56
N SER A 33 -2.02 -0.33 21.50
CA SER A 33 -0.66 0.08 21.15
C SER A 33 -0.57 0.45 19.65
N VAL A 34 -0.38 1.74 19.37
CA VAL A 34 -0.24 2.24 18.00
C VAL A 34 0.94 1.61 17.25
N PRO A 35 2.14 1.42 17.84
CA PRO A 35 3.22 0.71 17.17
C PRO A 35 2.84 -0.71 16.75
N ILE A 36 2.14 -1.46 17.61
CA ILE A 36 1.68 -2.82 17.29
C ILE A 36 0.65 -2.79 16.15
N LEU A 37 -0.29 -1.86 16.21
CA LEU A 37 -1.28 -1.67 15.14
C LEU A 37 -0.63 -1.32 13.79
N LYS A 38 0.42 -0.48 13.78
CA LYS A 38 1.19 -0.17 12.58
C LYS A 38 1.87 -1.41 12.00
N ILE A 39 2.47 -2.26 12.84
CA ILE A 39 3.08 -3.53 12.43
C ILE A 39 2.01 -4.48 11.86
N LEU A 40 0.85 -4.59 12.51
CA LEU A 40 -0.27 -5.38 12.00
C LEU A 40 -0.76 -4.89 10.63
N CYS A 41 -0.90 -3.57 10.45
CA CYS A 41 -1.24 -3.00 9.15
C CYS A 41 -0.18 -3.37 8.10
N SER A 42 1.10 -3.11 8.38
CA SER A 42 2.19 -3.39 7.44
C SER A 42 2.27 -4.86 7.06
N THR A 43 2.21 -5.77 8.04
CA THR A 43 2.33 -7.21 7.79
C THR A 43 1.09 -7.79 7.11
N THR A 44 -0.11 -7.34 7.49
CA THR A 44 -1.37 -7.76 6.85
C THR A 44 -1.48 -7.23 5.42
N GLY A 45 -1.11 -5.97 5.19
CA GLY A 45 -1.09 -5.37 3.84
C GLY A 45 -0.13 -6.10 2.91
N ARG A 46 1.10 -6.37 3.38
CA ARG A 46 2.06 -7.12 2.59
C ARG A 46 1.60 -8.56 2.33
N LEU A 47 1.03 -9.27 3.32
CA LEU A 47 0.48 -10.61 3.07
C LEU A 47 -0.64 -10.58 2.04
N ALA A 48 -1.48 -9.55 2.02
CA ALA A 48 -2.54 -9.41 1.04
C ALA A 48 -2.00 -9.27 -0.39
N GLU A 49 -0.85 -8.61 -0.58
CA GLU A 49 -0.19 -8.48 -1.89
C GLU A 49 0.39 -9.81 -2.39
N GLU A 50 0.90 -10.64 -1.49
CA GLU A 50 1.47 -11.96 -1.81
C GLU A 50 0.37 -13.05 -1.92
N SER A 51 -0.90 -12.71 -1.67
CA SER A 51 -2.01 -13.66 -1.58
C SER A 51 -2.85 -13.75 -2.85
N GLY A 52 -3.50 -14.91 -3.03
CA GLY A 52 -4.58 -15.07 -4.00
C GLY A 52 -5.80 -14.19 -3.67
N ILE A 53 -6.68 -13.98 -4.65
CA ILE A 53 -7.79 -13.02 -4.57
C ILE A 53 -8.62 -13.17 -3.29
N ARG A 54 -8.98 -14.40 -2.90
CA ARG A 54 -9.81 -14.64 -1.71
C ARG A 54 -9.14 -14.13 -0.43
N ASP A 55 -7.90 -14.54 -0.20
CA ASP A 55 -7.16 -14.19 1.01
C ASP A 55 -6.76 -12.72 1.02
N LYS A 56 -6.40 -12.17 -0.14
CA LYS A 56 -6.17 -10.73 -0.32
C LYS A 56 -7.37 -9.89 0.14
N ILE A 57 -8.59 -10.30 -0.22
CA ILE A 57 -9.80 -9.59 0.20
C ILE A 57 -10.04 -9.74 1.71
N ASN A 58 -9.91 -10.95 2.27
CA ASN A 58 -10.06 -11.18 3.72
C ASN A 58 -9.06 -10.32 4.51
N LEU A 59 -7.78 -10.37 4.15
CA LEU A 59 -6.72 -9.57 4.75
C LEU A 59 -6.96 -8.07 4.55
N GLY A 60 -7.57 -7.66 3.46
CA GLY A 60 -7.98 -6.26 3.24
C GLY A 60 -9.00 -5.75 4.27
N PHE A 61 -9.97 -6.58 4.66
CA PHE A 61 -10.93 -6.23 5.73
C PHE A 61 -10.25 -6.16 7.11
N GLU A 62 -9.35 -7.10 7.41
CA GLU A 62 -8.56 -7.07 8.65
C GLU A 62 -7.66 -5.83 8.71
N PHE A 63 -6.94 -5.56 7.62
CA PHE A 63 -6.09 -4.38 7.47
C PHE A 63 -6.87 -3.11 7.76
N LYS A 64 -8.08 -2.96 7.19
CA LYS A 64 -8.92 -1.79 7.43
C LYS A 64 -9.28 -1.63 8.90
N THR A 65 -9.57 -2.73 9.59
CA THR A 65 -9.90 -2.73 11.01
C THR A 65 -8.74 -2.20 11.85
N TYR A 66 -7.51 -2.69 11.60
CA TYR A 66 -6.33 -2.20 12.31
C TYR A 66 -5.97 -0.76 11.96
N LEU A 67 -6.09 -0.41 10.68
CA LEU A 67 -5.79 0.94 10.19
C LEU A 67 -6.73 1.97 10.81
N ASP A 68 -8.03 1.70 10.84
CA ASP A 68 -9.02 2.61 11.44
C ASP A 68 -8.74 2.85 12.91
N ARG A 69 -8.41 1.78 13.63
CA ARG A 69 -8.05 1.87 15.05
C ARG A 69 -6.77 2.67 15.26
N ALA A 70 -5.75 2.44 14.44
CA ALA A 70 -4.48 3.15 14.54
C ALA A 70 -4.64 4.64 14.23
N VAL A 71 -5.39 4.98 13.19
CA VAL A 71 -5.71 6.35 12.79
C VAL A 71 -6.52 7.07 13.87
N ALA A 72 -7.48 6.39 14.51
CA ALA A 72 -8.25 6.98 15.60
C ALA A 72 -7.38 7.36 16.81
N LEU A 73 -6.29 6.62 17.05
CA LEU A 73 -5.35 6.86 18.14
C LEU A 73 -4.24 7.86 17.77
N GLN A 74 -3.74 7.81 16.54
CA GLN A 74 -2.68 8.68 16.03
C GLN A 74 -2.98 9.10 14.59
N PRO A 75 -3.80 10.14 14.37
CA PRO A 75 -4.25 10.52 13.03
C PRO A 75 -3.14 11.14 12.16
N SER A 76 -2.08 11.67 12.77
CA SER A 76 -1.03 12.44 12.09
C SER A 76 0.31 11.73 12.14
N SER A 77 0.43 10.60 11.43
CA SER A 77 1.72 9.96 11.20
C SER A 77 1.89 9.62 9.72
N PHE A 78 3.13 9.73 9.23
CA PHE A 78 3.47 9.39 7.85
C PHE A 78 2.93 8.00 7.47
N GLU A 79 3.22 6.98 8.28
CA GLU A 79 2.89 5.60 7.94
C GLU A 79 1.38 5.39 7.83
N LEU A 80 0.59 5.98 8.73
CA LEU A 80 -0.86 5.80 8.76
C LEU A 80 -1.57 6.56 7.65
N LEU A 81 -1.13 7.79 7.38
CA LEU A 81 -1.64 8.57 6.26
C LEU A 81 -1.30 7.90 4.93
N HIS A 82 -0.05 7.46 4.76
CA HIS A 82 0.38 6.72 3.58
C HIS A 82 -0.45 5.44 3.37
N MET A 83 -0.56 4.60 4.41
CA MET A 83 -1.34 3.37 4.36
C MET A 83 -2.83 3.62 4.05
N ARG A 84 -3.44 4.67 4.62
CA ARG A 84 -4.84 5.03 4.37
C ARG A 84 -5.05 5.52 2.94
N GLY A 85 -4.18 6.39 2.44
CA GLY A 85 -4.26 6.87 1.06
C GLY A 85 -4.08 5.72 0.05
N ARG A 86 -3.09 4.86 0.29
CA ARG A 86 -2.83 3.65 -0.50
C ARG A 86 -4.02 2.68 -0.51
N PHE A 87 -4.57 2.36 0.65
CA PHE A 87 -5.74 1.47 0.77
C PHE A 87 -6.96 2.05 0.05
N THR A 88 -7.24 3.33 0.27
CA THR A 88 -8.36 4.04 -0.40
C THR A 88 -8.22 3.97 -1.92
N TYR A 89 -7.02 4.20 -2.46
CA TYR A 89 -6.73 4.03 -3.88
C TYR A 89 -6.96 2.59 -4.36
N GLN A 90 -6.48 1.58 -3.63
CA GLN A 90 -6.67 0.18 -4.01
C GLN A 90 -8.14 -0.23 -4.02
N VAL A 91 -8.93 0.16 -3.02
CA VAL A 91 -10.38 -0.11 -2.97
C VAL A 91 -11.10 0.57 -4.14
N ALA A 92 -10.73 1.82 -4.45
CA ALA A 92 -11.32 2.56 -5.57
C ALA A 92 -11.07 1.87 -6.92
N ASN A 93 -9.92 1.17 -7.05
CA ASN A 93 -9.46 0.52 -8.27
C ASN A 93 -9.63 -1.01 -8.29
N LEU A 94 -10.42 -1.60 -7.38
CA LEU A 94 -10.72 -3.03 -7.44
C LEU A 94 -11.35 -3.41 -8.79
N SER A 95 -10.91 -4.54 -9.35
CA SER A 95 -11.51 -5.14 -10.53
C SER A 95 -12.95 -5.61 -10.26
N PHE A 96 -13.71 -5.91 -11.32
CA PHE A 96 -15.07 -6.42 -11.17
C PHE A 96 -15.13 -7.70 -10.32
N LEU A 97 -14.21 -8.64 -10.57
CA LEU A 97 -14.13 -9.90 -9.82
C LEU A 97 -13.76 -9.67 -8.35
N GLU A 98 -12.79 -8.80 -8.07
CA GLU A 98 -12.43 -8.45 -6.69
C GLU A 98 -13.58 -7.76 -5.95
N ARG A 99 -14.34 -6.87 -6.61
CA ARG A 99 -15.52 -6.23 -6.01
C ARG A 99 -16.62 -7.25 -5.68
N LEU A 100 -16.82 -8.24 -6.54
CA LEU A 100 -17.79 -9.30 -6.29
C LEU A 100 -17.37 -10.17 -5.09
N ALA A 101 -16.11 -10.59 -5.05
CA ALA A 101 -15.55 -11.34 -3.92
C ALA A 101 -15.65 -10.56 -2.60
N ALA A 102 -15.31 -9.26 -2.62
CA ALA A 102 -15.41 -8.40 -1.44
C ALA A 102 -16.85 -8.28 -0.93
N ARG A 103 -17.84 -8.12 -1.82
CA ARG A 103 -19.26 -8.05 -1.44
C ARG A 103 -19.80 -9.37 -0.88
N ALA A 104 -19.22 -10.50 -1.25
CA ALA A 104 -19.59 -11.79 -0.67
C ALA A 104 -19.08 -11.97 0.76
N ILE A 105 -17.99 -11.27 1.12
CA ILE A 105 -17.36 -11.34 2.45
C ILE A 105 -17.91 -10.26 3.38
N GLY A 106 -18.16 -9.05 2.86
CA GLY A 106 -18.62 -7.93 3.68
C GLY A 106 -18.99 -6.68 2.88
N THR A 107 -19.16 -5.57 3.59
CA THR A 107 -19.51 -4.29 2.97
C THR A 107 -18.25 -3.51 2.58
N LEU A 108 -18.11 -3.19 1.30
CA LEU A 108 -17.00 -2.37 0.82
C LEU A 108 -17.10 -0.94 1.40
N PRO A 109 -15.99 -0.36 1.89
CA PRO A 109 -16.02 1.01 2.37
C PRO A 109 -16.27 1.97 1.20
N GLN A 110 -16.96 3.06 1.48
CA GLN A 110 -17.01 4.19 0.55
C GLN A 110 -15.65 4.88 0.56
N VAL A 111 -15.08 5.08 -0.63
CA VAL A 111 -13.74 5.63 -0.81
C VAL A 111 -13.78 6.76 -1.84
N SER A 112 -12.89 7.74 -1.65
CA SER A 112 -12.73 8.89 -2.54
C SER A 112 -11.26 9.04 -2.93
N LEU A 113 -11.00 9.24 -4.22
CA LEU A 113 -9.65 9.51 -4.70
C LEU A 113 -9.13 10.88 -4.23
N GLU A 114 -10.01 11.84 -3.97
CA GLU A 114 -9.68 13.10 -3.30
C GLU A 114 -9.19 12.86 -1.88
N ALA A 115 -9.89 12.04 -1.09
CA ALA A 115 -9.47 11.70 0.26
C ALA A 115 -8.12 10.97 0.26
N ALA A 116 -7.92 10.01 -0.66
CA ALA A 116 -6.64 9.33 -0.83
C ALA A 116 -5.50 10.29 -1.16
N LEU A 117 -5.75 11.26 -2.05
CA LEU A 117 -4.75 12.25 -2.44
C LEU A 117 -4.35 13.14 -1.27
N ASN A 118 -5.32 13.62 -0.49
CA ASN A 118 -5.06 14.46 0.67
C ASN A 118 -4.19 13.74 1.70
N ASP A 119 -4.52 12.48 2.02
CA ASP A 119 -3.71 11.68 2.95
C ASP A 119 -2.25 11.53 2.48
N LEU A 120 -2.03 11.25 1.19
CA LEU A 120 -0.69 11.06 0.66
C LEU A 120 0.10 12.36 0.59
N LEU A 121 -0.56 13.49 0.31
CA LEU A 121 0.07 14.82 0.34
C LEU A 121 0.42 15.24 1.77
N ASP A 122 -0.46 14.97 2.75
CA ASP A 122 -0.18 15.21 4.16
C ASP A 122 0.97 14.32 4.65
N ALA A 123 1.03 13.05 4.21
CA ALA A 123 2.16 12.18 4.46
C ALA A 123 3.47 12.77 3.88
N GLU A 124 3.44 13.26 2.63
CA GLU A 124 4.61 13.88 2.00
C GLU A 124 5.11 15.11 2.77
N GLN A 125 4.21 15.91 3.35
CA GLN A 125 4.60 17.04 4.21
C GLN A 125 5.31 16.59 5.48
N LEU A 126 4.89 15.47 6.08
CA LEU A 126 5.51 14.93 7.29
C LEU A 126 6.87 14.27 7.04
N ARG A 127 7.00 13.56 5.92
CA ARG A 127 8.25 12.90 5.52
C ARG A 127 8.39 12.95 4.00
N PRO A 128 9.01 14.02 3.47
CA PRO A 128 9.16 14.19 2.04
C PRO A 128 10.18 13.21 1.46
N GLY A 129 10.04 12.91 0.17
CA GLY A 129 11.05 12.13 -0.55
C GLY A 129 10.84 10.62 -0.57
N VAL A 130 9.83 10.08 0.14
CA VAL A 130 9.58 8.63 0.15
C VAL A 130 9.03 8.18 -1.21
N THR A 131 9.80 7.37 -1.93
CA THR A 131 9.47 6.97 -3.32
C THR A 131 8.13 6.27 -3.44
N GLU A 132 7.79 5.36 -2.51
CA GLU A 132 6.48 4.70 -2.50
C GLU A 132 5.35 5.74 -2.38
N ASN A 133 5.51 6.75 -1.53
CA ASN A 133 4.51 7.80 -1.35
C ASN A 133 4.32 8.60 -2.64
N LYS A 134 5.41 9.04 -3.27
CA LYS A 134 5.37 9.74 -4.56
C LYS A 134 4.71 8.92 -5.67
N LEU A 135 5.03 7.62 -5.73
CA LEU A 135 4.40 6.69 -6.66
C LEU A 135 2.88 6.66 -6.48
N TYR A 136 2.40 6.56 -5.23
CA TYR A 136 0.96 6.54 -4.96
C TYR A 136 0.27 7.89 -5.19
N ILE A 137 0.92 9.02 -4.91
CA ILE A 137 0.40 10.35 -5.31
C ILE A 137 0.20 10.38 -6.83
N GLY A 138 1.22 9.97 -7.59
CA GLY A 138 1.15 9.89 -9.05
C GLY A 138 0.04 8.96 -9.56
N ARG A 139 -0.13 7.79 -8.94
CA ARG A 139 -1.21 6.84 -9.27
C ARG A 139 -2.60 7.41 -9.02
N VAL A 140 -2.81 8.07 -7.87
CA VAL A 140 -4.09 8.70 -7.54
C VAL A 140 -4.42 9.82 -8.53
N LEU A 141 -3.45 10.68 -8.83
CA LEU A 141 -3.63 11.75 -9.82
C LEU A 141 -3.92 11.23 -11.23
N HIS A 142 -3.26 10.13 -11.63
CA HIS A 142 -3.55 9.43 -12.88
C HIS A 142 -5.00 8.95 -12.92
N ALA A 143 -5.46 8.26 -11.87
CA ALA A 143 -6.82 7.75 -11.79
C ALA A 143 -7.88 8.87 -11.78
N LYS A 144 -7.52 10.07 -11.30
CA LYS A 144 -8.34 11.29 -11.38
C LYS A 144 -8.27 12.01 -12.73
N GLY A 145 -7.43 11.55 -13.67
CA GLY A 145 -7.22 12.20 -14.97
C GLY A 145 -6.33 13.45 -14.94
N ASN A 146 -5.70 13.78 -13.81
CA ASN A 146 -4.74 14.88 -13.73
C ASN A 146 -3.35 14.42 -14.18
N TYR A 147 -3.21 14.19 -15.49
CA TYR A 147 -2.01 13.58 -16.06
C TYR A 147 -0.77 14.47 -15.95
N THR A 148 -0.92 15.80 -15.99
CA THR A 148 0.22 16.73 -15.86
C THR A 148 0.89 16.57 -14.51
N GLU A 149 0.10 16.65 -13.43
CA GLU A 149 0.63 16.53 -12.08
C GLU A 149 1.05 15.10 -11.78
N ALA A 150 0.30 14.10 -12.28
CA ALA A 150 0.69 12.70 -12.16
C ALA A 150 2.08 12.45 -12.76
N ARG A 151 2.36 12.99 -13.96
CA ARG A 151 3.66 12.85 -14.62
C ARG A 151 4.79 13.39 -13.74
N ARG A 152 4.59 14.56 -13.12
CA ARG A 152 5.59 15.18 -12.22
C ARG A 152 5.97 14.23 -11.08
N TRP A 153 5.00 13.76 -10.31
CA TRP A 153 5.22 12.85 -9.18
C TRP A 153 5.84 11.52 -9.59
N LEU A 154 5.38 10.94 -10.71
CA LEU A 154 5.90 9.68 -11.22
C LEU A 154 7.33 9.82 -11.73
N THR A 155 7.68 10.94 -12.37
CA THR A 155 9.06 11.21 -12.79
C THR A 155 9.98 11.32 -11.58
N GLU A 156 9.57 12.04 -10.52
CA GLU A 156 10.35 12.10 -9.28
C GLU A 156 10.56 10.72 -8.65
N ALA A 157 9.52 9.88 -8.60
CA ALA A 157 9.65 8.51 -8.09
C ALA A 157 10.53 7.63 -8.98
N ALA A 158 10.45 7.77 -10.31
CA ALA A 158 11.25 7.00 -11.27
C ALA A 158 12.74 7.38 -11.29
N SER A 159 13.06 8.59 -10.82
CA SER A 159 14.42 9.14 -10.72
C SER A 159 15.11 8.81 -9.39
N ALA A 160 14.42 8.19 -8.43
CA ALA A 160 15.06 7.75 -7.20
C ALA A 160 16.16 6.72 -7.47
N THR A 161 17.20 6.76 -6.65
CA THR A 161 18.30 5.79 -6.63
C THR A 161 18.13 4.90 -5.41
N CYS A 162 18.28 3.59 -5.59
CA CYS A 162 18.25 2.62 -4.51
C CYS A 162 19.49 1.72 -4.61
N ASP A 163 19.94 1.20 -3.47
CA ASP A 163 21.01 0.20 -3.43
C ASP A 163 20.54 -1.14 -4.01
N ASP A 164 21.48 -1.99 -4.41
CA ASP A 164 21.14 -3.22 -5.11
C ASP A 164 20.36 -4.24 -4.26
N ASP A 165 20.49 -4.13 -2.93
CA ASP A 165 19.83 -4.98 -1.95
C ASP A 165 18.41 -4.51 -1.56
N GLU A 166 17.99 -3.30 -2.00
CA GLU A 166 16.67 -2.75 -1.70
C GLU A 166 15.60 -3.18 -2.71
N SER A 167 15.20 -4.45 -2.64
CA SER A 167 14.25 -5.04 -3.59
C SER A 167 12.92 -4.28 -3.71
N VAL A 168 12.35 -3.84 -2.59
CA VAL A 168 11.05 -3.15 -2.53
C VAL A 168 11.12 -1.75 -3.15
N GLU A 169 12.18 -0.99 -2.86
CA GLU A 169 12.36 0.34 -3.43
C GLU A 169 12.53 0.26 -4.96
N ARG A 170 13.31 -0.72 -5.43
CA ARG A 170 13.47 -1.01 -6.85
C ARG A 170 12.13 -1.35 -7.52
N GLU A 171 11.25 -2.11 -6.86
CA GLU A 171 9.89 -2.40 -7.35
C GLU A 171 9.06 -1.12 -7.53
N HIS A 172 9.14 -0.18 -6.58
CA HIS A 172 8.43 1.11 -6.67
C HIS A 172 8.94 1.98 -7.81
N ILE A 173 10.27 2.10 -7.95
CA ILE A 173 10.91 2.83 -9.04
C ILE A 173 10.51 2.24 -10.40
N ALA A 174 10.58 0.91 -10.53
CA ALA A 174 10.18 0.21 -11.75
C ALA A 174 8.69 0.42 -12.05
N ALA A 175 7.82 0.38 -11.04
CA ALA A 175 6.39 0.65 -11.20
C ALA A 175 6.12 2.09 -11.68
N ALA A 176 6.85 3.09 -11.16
CA ALA A 176 6.74 4.47 -11.64
C ALA A 176 7.17 4.60 -13.10
N ARG A 177 8.31 4.00 -13.47
CA ARG A 177 8.81 3.97 -14.85
C ARG A 177 7.82 3.31 -15.80
N ASN A 178 7.27 2.16 -15.41
CA ASN A 178 6.28 1.45 -16.22
C ASN A 178 5.01 2.28 -16.44
N LEU A 179 4.52 2.99 -15.42
CA LEU A 179 3.32 3.82 -15.57
C LEU A 179 3.54 5.00 -16.52
N LEU A 180 4.76 5.54 -16.57
CA LEU A 180 5.15 6.61 -17.51
C LEU A 180 5.21 6.15 -18.97
N LEU A 181 5.28 4.84 -19.24
CA LEU A 181 5.22 4.31 -20.62
C LEU A 181 3.81 4.42 -21.24
N ASN A 182 2.79 4.73 -20.44
CA ASN A 182 1.44 4.92 -20.96
C ASN A 182 1.38 6.07 -21.97
N ARG A 183 0.61 5.88 -23.05
CA ARG A 183 0.48 6.86 -24.16
C ARG A 183 0.09 8.26 -23.72
N VAL A 184 -0.63 8.40 -22.60
CA VAL A 184 -1.05 9.70 -22.04
C VAL A 184 0.14 10.56 -21.60
N TYR A 185 1.32 9.97 -21.34
CA TYR A 185 2.53 10.67 -20.92
C TYR A 185 3.57 10.85 -22.03
N GLN A 186 3.31 10.27 -23.21
CA GLN A 186 4.20 10.33 -24.38
C GLN A 186 3.85 11.48 -25.34
N ARG A 187 2.89 12.32 -24.94
CA ARG A 187 2.47 13.54 -25.64
C ARG A 187 2.99 14.75 -24.87
#